data_AF-A0A264W1G8-F1
#
_entry.id   AF-A0A264W1G8-F1
#
_cell.length_a   1.000
_cell.length_b   1.000
_cell.length_c   1.000
_cell.angle_alpha   90.00
_cell.angle_beta   90.00
_cell.angle_gamma   90.00
#
_symmetry.space_group_name_H-M   'P 1'
#
loop_
_entity.id
_entity.type
_entity.pdbx_description
1 polymer ?
#
loop_
_entity_poly.entity_id
_entity_poly.type
_entity_poly.pdbx_seq_one_letter_code
_entity_poly.pdbx_strand_id
1 'polypeptide(L)'
;METSVIQKNYIWPLAKLTAAILTIVVTAAFITLYDYFTRSTDPSIEYYSSAYQFMIVLLLQFPVLLLAILPLSILVDYLVALKWRNERQHKSLVILVGYLVIGVITGIVYCVFTVSPAYLSAIAYFTSTTLVFLAIQTLFHRILFKKRG
;
A
#
# COMPACT_ATOMS: atom_id res chain seq x y z
N MET A 1 -24.34 12.70 -22.41
CA MET A 1 -23.51 13.30 -21.34
C MET A 1 -23.41 12.43 -20.08
N GLU A 2 -24.23 11.37 -19.91
CA GLU A 2 -24.18 10.51 -18.72
C GLU A 2 -23.08 9.44 -18.73
N THR A 3 -22.64 8.98 -19.90
CA THR A 3 -21.62 7.93 -20.03
C THR A 3 -20.23 8.35 -19.55
N SER A 4 -19.91 9.65 -19.60
CA SER A 4 -18.61 10.18 -19.14
C SER A 4 -18.53 10.29 -17.61
N VAL A 5 -19.66 10.50 -16.93
CA VAL A 5 -19.74 10.54 -15.46
C VAL A 5 -19.62 9.14 -14.88
N ILE A 6 -20.30 8.16 -15.49
CA ILE A 6 -20.26 6.74 -15.09
C ILE A 6 -18.84 6.17 -15.28
N GLN A 7 -18.18 6.41 -16.42
CA GLN A 7 -16.80 5.95 -16.62
C GLN A 7 -15.80 6.53 -15.60
N LYS A 8 -15.98 7.78 -15.16
CA LYS A 8 -15.07 8.41 -14.20
C LYS A 8 -15.18 7.79 -12.80
N ASN A 9 -16.35 7.28 -12.43
CA ASN A 9 -16.62 6.67 -11.13
C ASN A 9 -16.06 5.24 -10.99
N TYR A 10 -15.98 4.43 -12.05
CA TYR A 10 -15.44 3.05 -11.96
C TYR A 10 -13.92 2.96 -12.13
N ILE A 11 -13.30 3.90 -12.85
CA ILE A 11 -11.85 3.88 -13.11
C ILE A 11 -11.05 4.15 -11.83
N TRP A 12 -11.57 4.98 -10.93
CA TRP A 12 -10.85 5.36 -9.71
C TRP A 12 -10.77 4.21 -8.67
N PRO A 13 -11.85 3.50 -8.34
CA PRO A 13 -11.79 2.32 -7.47
C PRO A 13 -10.94 1.19 -8.07
N LEU A 14 -11.08 0.95 -9.38
CA LEU A 14 -10.32 -0.09 -10.07
C LEU A 14 -8.81 0.22 -10.07
N ALA A 15 -8.43 1.47 -10.35
CA ALA A 15 -7.03 1.90 -10.34
C ALA A 15 -6.40 1.79 -8.93
N LYS A 16 -7.17 2.06 -7.87
CA LYS A 16 -6.72 1.85 -6.49
C LYS A 16 -6.56 0.38 -6.15
N LEU A 17 -7.50 -0.46 -6.56
CA LEU A 17 -7.42 -1.90 -6.36
C LEU A 17 -6.20 -2.48 -7.07
N THR A 18 -5.96 -2.10 -8.33
CA THR A 18 -4.78 -2.54 -9.07
C THR A 18 -3.48 -2.03 -8.44
N ALA A 19 -3.46 -0.79 -7.94
CA ALA A 19 -2.31 -0.26 -7.21
C ALA A 19 -2.04 -1.05 -5.92
N ALA A 20 -3.09 -1.46 -5.21
CA ALA A 20 -2.96 -2.27 -4.00
C ALA A 20 -2.41 -3.66 -4.32
N ILE A 21 -2.96 -4.33 -5.34
CA ILE A 21 -2.45 -5.63 -5.82
C ILE A 21 -0.98 -5.52 -6.24
N LEU A 22 -0.62 -4.48 -7.00
CA LEU A 22 0.77 -4.30 -7.42
C LEU A 22 1.69 -4.03 -6.22
N THR A 23 1.22 -3.27 -5.23
CA THR A 23 1.97 -3.05 -3.98
C THR A 23 2.22 -4.36 -3.25
N ILE A 24 1.21 -5.22 -3.13
CA ILE A 24 1.34 -6.55 -2.51
C ILE A 24 2.45 -7.34 -3.23
N VAL A 25 2.39 -7.41 -4.57
CA VAL A 25 3.36 -8.15 -5.37
C VAL A 25 4.77 -7.59 -5.22
N VAL A 26 4.93 -6.27 -5.31
CA VAL A 26 6.24 -5.60 -5.20
C VAL A 26 6.83 -5.78 -3.81
N THR A 27 6.05 -5.59 -2.76
CA THR A 27 6.52 -5.76 -1.38
C THR A 27 6.86 -7.22 -1.10
N ALA A 28 6.04 -8.18 -1.55
CA ALA A 28 6.33 -9.60 -1.39
C ALA A 28 7.61 -10.03 -2.14
N ALA A 29 7.80 -9.52 -3.37
CA ALA A 29 9.01 -9.77 -4.14
C ALA A 29 10.24 -9.18 -3.46
N PHE A 30 10.14 -7.95 -2.95
CA PHE A 30 11.22 -7.29 -2.23
C PHE A 30 11.64 -8.05 -0.98
N ILE A 31 10.69 -8.45 -0.13
CA ILE A 31 10.97 -9.23 1.09
C ILE A 31 11.62 -10.57 0.73
N THR A 32 11.08 -11.28 -0.25
CA THR A 32 11.61 -12.59 -0.64
C THR A 32 13.03 -12.48 -1.22
N LEU A 33 13.30 -11.45 -2.02
CA LEU A 33 14.63 -11.18 -2.56
C LEU A 33 15.61 -10.77 -1.45
N TYR A 34 15.17 -9.90 -0.52
CA TYR A 34 15.98 -9.51 0.63
C TYR A 34 16.37 -10.71 1.49
N ASP A 35 15.41 -11.57 1.83
CA ASP A 35 15.63 -12.82 2.55
C ASP A 35 16.58 -13.74 1.79
N TYR A 36 16.42 -13.88 0.46
CA TYR A 36 17.32 -14.69 -0.36
C TYR A 36 18.78 -14.19 -0.31
N PHE A 37 19.00 -12.88 -0.43
CA PHE A 37 20.34 -12.30 -0.39
C PHE A 37 20.97 -12.37 1.01
N THR A 38 20.20 -12.10 2.07
CA THR A 38 20.71 -12.13 3.44
C THR A 38 20.92 -13.56 3.96
N ARG A 39 20.08 -14.55 3.58
CA ARG A 39 20.24 -15.95 4.01
C ARG A 39 21.39 -16.69 3.36
N SER A 40 21.99 -16.15 2.29
CA SER A 40 23.21 -16.72 1.68
C SER A 40 24.42 -16.82 2.63
N THR A 41 24.30 -16.29 3.86
CA THR A 41 25.33 -16.36 4.90
C THR A 41 25.12 -17.44 5.95
N ASP A 42 23.99 -18.15 5.99
CA ASP A 42 23.70 -19.16 7.02
C ASP A 42 23.22 -20.50 6.40
N PRO A 43 24.08 -21.52 6.28
CA PRO A 43 23.81 -22.75 5.50
C PRO A 43 22.80 -23.71 6.16
N SER A 44 22.20 -23.33 7.29
CA SER A 44 21.41 -24.23 8.14
C SER A 44 19.89 -24.17 7.91
N ILE A 45 19.39 -23.33 6.99
CA ILE A 45 17.95 -23.00 6.90
C ILE A 45 17.41 -22.97 5.46
N GLU A 46 17.59 -24.04 4.68
CA GLU A 46 16.84 -24.24 3.43
C GLU A 46 15.68 -25.23 3.65
N TYR A 47 14.64 -24.81 4.38
CA TYR A 47 13.44 -25.63 4.56
C TYR A 47 12.38 -25.44 3.45
N TYR A 48 12.41 -24.32 2.71
CA TYR A 48 11.39 -23.99 1.71
C TYR A 48 11.95 -23.24 0.50
N SER A 49 11.43 -23.58 -0.69
CA SER A 49 11.79 -22.89 -1.94
C SER A 49 11.41 -21.41 -1.92
N SER A 50 12.14 -20.59 -2.69
CA SER A 50 11.88 -19.14 -2.82
C SER A 50 10.45 -18.84 -3.29
N ALA A 51 9.89 -19.66 -4.17
CA ALA A 51 8.51 -19.54 -4.61
C ALA A 51 7.50 -19.75 -3.47
N TYR A 52 7.77 -20.69 -2.56
CA TYR A 52 6.91 -20.95 -1.41
C TYR A 52 6.94 -19.80 -0.40
N GLN A 53 8.14 -19.26 -0.13
CA GLN A 53 8.30 -18.08 0.73
C GLN A 53 7.58 -16.85 0.15
N PHE A 54 7.72 -16.63 -1.17
CA PHE A 54 6.98 -15.58 -1.87
C PHE A 54 5.47 -15.72 -1.70
N MET A 55 4.92 -16.93 -1.88
CA MET A 55 3.49 -17.17 -1.69
C MET A 55 3.02 -16.88 -0.27
N ILE A 56 3.79 -17.28 0.76
CA ILE A 56 3.45 -16.99 2.16
C ILE A 56 3.43 -15.49 2.40
N VAL A 57 4.47 -14.77 2.00
CA VAL A 57 4.55 -13.31 2.19
C VAL A 57 3.40 -12.63 1.45
N LEU A 58 3.11 -13.05 0.22
CA LEU A 58 1.99 -12.52 -0.56
C LEU A 58 0.64 -12.73 0.15
N LEU A 59 0.40 -13.91 0.70
CA LEU A 59 -0.82 -14.22 1.46
C LEU A 59 -0.96 -13.34 2.71
N LEU A 60 0.15 -13.08 3.42
CA LEU A 60 0.16 -12.25 4.63
C LEU A 60 -0.04 -10.77 4.33
N GLN A 61 0.50 -10.26 3.20
CA GLN A 61 0.32 -8.86 2.81
C GLN A 61 -1.08 -8.56 2.29
N PHE A 62 -1.76 -9.55 1.72
CA PHE A 62 -3.09 -9.40 1.12
C PHE A 62 -4.14 -8.77 2.06
N PRO A 63 -4.40 -9.32 3.26
CA PRO A 63 -5.41 -8.77 4.16
C PRO A 63 -5.03 -7.38 4.68
N VAL A 64 -3.75 -7.11 4.94
CA VAL A 64 -3.30 -5.79 5.41
C VAL A 64 -3.59 -4.73 4.35
N LEU A 65 -3.14 -4.96 3.11
CA LEU A 65 -3.28 -3.96 2.06
C LEU A 65 -4.72 -3.78 1.62
N LEU A 66 -5.50 -4.86 1.48
CA LEU A 66 -6.88 -4.77 0.99
C LEU A 66 -7.92 -4.47 2.07
N LEU A 67 -7.76 -4.96 3.30
CA LEU A 67 -8.77 -4.80 4.35
C LEU A 67 -8.45 -3.66 5.32
N ALA A 68 -7.18 -3.28 5.48
CA ALA A 68 -6.82 -2.14 6.34
C ALA A 68 -6.46 -0.91 5.52
N ILE A 69 -5.42 -0.98 4.69
CA ILE A 69 -4.85 0.21 4.03
C ILE A 69 -5.79 0.75 2.95
N LEU A 70 -6.35 -0.12 2.09
CA LEU A 70 -7.22 0.30 0.99
C LEU A 70 -8.46 1.08 1.48
N PRO A 71 -9.31 0.60 2.41
CA PRO A 71 -10.49 1.36 2.84
C PRO A 71 -10.12 2.66 3.55
N LEU A 72 -9.08 2.66 4.39
CA LEU A 72 -8.60 3.87 5.04
C LEU A 72 -8.08 4.90 4.03
N SER A 73 -7.41 4.45 2.97
CA SER A 73 -6.93 5.32 1.90
C SER A 73 -8.07 5.98 1.12
N ILE A 74 -9.19 5.27 0.94
CA ILE A 74 -10.38 5.81 0.27
C ILE A 74 -11.02 6.89 1.15
N LEU A 75 -11.09 6.64 2.46
CA LEU A 75 -11.60 7.61 3.42
C LEU A 75 -10.75 8.90 3.43
N VAL A 76 -9.42 8.78 3.51
CA VAL A 76 -8.51 9.93 3.49
C VAL A 76 -8.65 10.73 2.19
N ASP A 77 -8.65 10.06 1.04
CA ASP A 77 -8.79 10.76 -0.25
C ASP A 77 -10.13 11.48 -0.37
N TYR A 78 -11.21 10.88 0.15
CA TYR A 78 -12.54 11.50 0.18
C TYR A 78 -12.57 12.74 1.07
N LEU A 79 -12.07 12.64 2.31
CA LEU A 79 -12.00 13.77 3.24
C LEU A 79 -11.16 14.91 2.68
N VAL A 80 -10.03 14.59 2.04
CA VAL A 80 -9.17 15.60 1.44
C VAL A 80 -9.84 16.26 0.24
N ALA A 81 -10.54 15.49 -0.60
CA ALA A 81 -11.29 16.03 -1.73
C ALA A 81 -12.43 16.98 -1.30
N LEU A 82 -13.06 16.71 -0.15
CA LEU A 82 -14.16 17.51 0.37
C LEU A 82 -13.68 18.85 0.95
N LYS A 83 -12.59 18.85 1.72
CA LYS A 83 -12.12 20.05 2.45
C LYS A 83 -11.08 20.88 1.71
N TRP A 84 -10.22 20.29 0.86
CA TRP A 84 -9.13 20.99 0.16
C TRP A 84 -9.25 20.94 -1.37
N ARG A 85 -10.46 21.18 -1.89
CA ARG A 85 -10.74 21.09 -3.33
C ARG A 85 -9.92 22.08 -4.18
N ASN A 86 -9.68 23.29 -3.68
CA ASN A 86 -9.09 24.39 -4.47
C ASN A 86 -7.58 24.62 -4.23
N GLU A 87 -7.00 24.03 -3.18
CA GLU A 87 -5.62 24.29 -2.77
C GLU A 87 -4.70 23.12 -3.16
N ARG A 88 -4.25 23.10 -4.42
CA ARG A 88 -3.52 21.96 -4.99
C ARG A 88 -2.24 21.60 -4.22
N GLN A 89 -1.52 22.58 -3.68
CA GLN A 89 -0.29 22.36 -2.90
C GLN A 89 -0.58 21.81 -1.49
N HIS A 90 -1.58 22.34 -0.79
CA HIS A 90 -1.97 21.84 0.53
C HIS A 90 -2.59 20.45 0.43
N LYS A 91 -3.33 20.18 -0.65
CA LYS A 91 -3.93 18.87 -0.91
C LYS A 91 -2.92 17.73 -0.92
N SER A 92 -1.77 17.89 -1.59
CA SER A 92 -0.75 16.82 -1.63
C SER A 92 -0.08 16.57 -0.29
N LEU A 93 0.18 17.62 0.49
CA LEU A 93 0.75 17.47 1.83
C LEU A 93 -0.22 16.77 2.78
N VAL A 94 -1.50 17.13 2.74
CA VAL A 94 -2.51 16.49 3.60
C VAL A 94 -2.73 15.03 3.22
N ILE A 95 -2.69 14.68 1.93
CA ILE A 95 -2.73 13.26 1.50
C ILE A 95 -1.53 12.49 2.05
N LEU A 96 -0.32 13.05 1.92
CA LEU A 96 0.89 12.40 2.44
C LEU A 96 0.79 12.16 3.95
N VAL A 97 0.41 13.18 4.71
CA VAL A 97 0.22 13.06 6.17
C VAL A 97 -0.87 12.05 6.51
N GLY A 98 -1.99 12.04 5.78
CA GLY A 98 -3.07 11.07 5.97
C GLY A 98 -2.59 9.64 5.77
N TYR A 99 -1.80 9.37 4.72
CA TYR A 99 -1.25 8.04 4.47
C TYR A 99 -0.18 7.64 5.50
N LEU A 100 0.62 8.58 6.01
CA LEU A 100 1.53 8.32 7.13
C LEU A 100 0.75 7.88 8.37
N VAL A 101 -0.33 8.60 8.70
CA VAL A 101 -1.21 8.26 9.83
C VAL A 101 -1.84 6.87 9.64
N ILE A 102 -2.29 6.53 8.42
CA ILE A 102 -2.80 5.18 8.11
C ILE A 102 -1.74 4.12 8.39
N GLY A 103 -0.50 4.33 7.95
CA GLY A 103 0.60 3.39 8.17
C GLY A 103 0.88 3.18 9.66
N VAL A 104 0.90 4.27 10.44
CA VAL A 104 1.10 4.22 11.89
C VAL A 104 -0.05 3.49 12.58
N ILE A 105 -1.31 3.83 12.27
CA ILE A 105 -2.49 3.17 12.86
C ILE A 105 -2.47 1.67 12.53
N THR A 106 -2.23 1.32 11.27
CA THR A 106 -2.19 -0.08 10.83
C THR A 106 -1.08 -0.86 11.57
N GLY A 107 0.08 -0.24 11.76
CA GLY A 107 1.17 -0.84 12.53
C GLY A 107 0.86 -1.01 14.00
N ILE A 108 0.24 -0.01 14.65
CA ILE A 108 -0.20 -0.13 16.05
C ILE A 108 -1.22 -1.26 16.18
N VAL A 109 -2.23 -1.29 15.31
CA VAL A 109 -3.27 -2.33 15.31
C VAL A 109 -2.64 -3.71 15.14
N TYR A 110 -1.72 -3.87 14.17
CA TYR A 110 -1.00 -5.13 13.98
C TYR A 110 -0.25 -5.56 15.23
N CYS A 111 0.50 -4.67 15.88
CA CYS A 111 1.26 -4.99 17.08
C CYS A 111 0.35 -5.39 18.25
N VAL A 112 -0.81 -4.74 18.40
CA VAL A 112 -1.80 -5.10 19.44
C VAL A 112 -2.35 -6.50 19.20
N PHE A 113 -2.72 -6.84 17.96
CA PHE A 113 -3.27 -8.15 17.63
C PHE A 113 -2.24 -9.28 17.68
N THR A 114 -0.98 -8.99 17.32
CA THR A 114 0.10 -10.00 17.30
C THR A 114 0.88 -10.08 18.60
N VAL A 115 0.62 -9.18 19.57
CA VAL A 115 1.38 -9.05 20.82
C VAL A 115 2.89 -8.96 20.54
N SER A 116 3.26 -8.28 19.44
CA SER A 116 4.64 -8.22 19.00
C SER A 116 5.44 -7.24 19.87
N PRO A 117 6.57 -7.65 20.45
CA PRO A 117 7.46 -6.74 21.18
C PRO A 117 8.21 -5.77 20.25
N ALA A 118 8.20 -6.03 18.94
CA ALA A 118 8.93 -5.26 17.94
C ALA A 118 8.06 -4.11 17.36
N TYR A 119 7.56 -3.24 18.23
CA TYR A 119 6.59 -2.19 17.86
C TYR A 119 7.11 -1.22 16.80
N LEU A 120 8.34 -0.73 16.95
CA LEU A 120 8.90 0.28 16.05
C LEU A 120 9.16 -0.28 14.65
N SER A 121 9.65 -1.52 14.53
CA SER A 121 9.92 -2.14 13.23
C SER A 121 8.63 -2.45 12.48
N ALA A 122 7.59 -2.92 13.17
CA ALA A 122 6.27 -3.12 12.58
C ALA A 122 5.65 -1.80 12.10
N ILE A 123 5.69 -0.74 12.91
CA ILE A 123 5.18 0.58 12.51
C ILE A 123 5.95 1.12 11.30
N ALA A 124 7.28 1.02 11.29
CA ALA A 124 8.09 1.43 10.15
C ALA A 124 7.77 0.61 8.89
N TYR A 125 7.56 -0.70 9.05
CA TYR A 125 7.17 -1.61 7.97
C TYR A 125 5.81 -1.23 7.36
N PHE A 126 4.77 -1.03 8.17
CA PHE A 126 3.45 -0.65 7.63
C PHE A 126 3.44 0.78 7.08
N THR A 127 4.20 1.70 7.67
CA THR A 127 4.35 3.05 7.16
C THR A 127 5.04 3.06 5.80
N SER A 128 6.16 2.36 5.65
CA SER A 128 6.84 2.22 4.36
C SER A 128 5.96 1.54 3.32
N THR A 129 5.27 0.45 3.66
CA THR A 129 4.33 -0.23 2.76
C THR A 129 3.20 0.71 2.29
N THR A 130 2.67 1.53 3.19
CA THR A 130 1.62 2.51 2.87
C THR A 130 2.15 3.63 1.95
N LEU A 131 3.41 4.03 2.10
CA LEU A 131 4.07 4.98 1.19
C LEU A 131 4.35 4.37 -0.19
N VAL A 132 4.76 3.10 -0.26
CA VAL A 132 4.90 2.38 -1.55
C VAL A 132 3.55 2.32 -2.25
N PHE A 133 2.47 2.02 -1.53
CA PHE A 133 1.11 2.06 -2.07
C PHE A 133 0.75 3.44 -2.62
N LEU A 134 1.01 4.52 -1.86
CA LEU A 134 0.76 5.89 -2.32
C LEU A 134 1.57 6.24 -3.57
N ALA A 135 2.84 5.83 -3.64
CA ALA A 135 3.71 6.07 -4.79
C ALA A 135 3.19 5.35 -6.04
N ILE A 136 2.83 4.07 -5.92
CA ILE A 136 2.24 3.28 -7.01
C ILE A 136 0.91 3.91 -7.45
N GLN A 137 0.03 4.25 -6.52
CA GLN A 137 -1.24 4.91 -6.82
C GLN A 137 -1.03 6.23 -7.58
N THR A 138 -0.05 7.03 -7.17
CA THR A 138 0.28 8.31 -7.82
C THR A 138 0.82 8.09 -9.23
N LEU A 139 1.67 7.09 -9.44
CA LEU A 139 2.16 6.70 -10.77
C LEU A 139 1.02 6.24 -11.68
N PHE A 140 0.14 5.36 -11.20
CA PHE A 140 -1.05 4.92 -11.94
C PHE A 140 -1.96 6.09 -12.31
N HIS A 141 -2.19 7.00 -11.37
CA HIS A 141 -2.99 8.20 -11.63
C HIS A 141 -2.33 9.06 -12.73
N ARG A 142 -1.01 9.26 -12.69
CA ARG A 142 -0.32 9.99 -13.75
C ARG A 142 -0.43 9.30 -15.11
N ILE A 143 -0.25 7.98 -15.18
CA ILE A 143 -0.31 7.22 -16.43
C ILE A 143 -1.71 7.25 -17.05
N LEU A 144 -2.74 7.01 -16.23
CA LEU A 144 -4.13 6.97 -16.70
C LEU A 144 -4.66 8.34 -17.11
N PHE A 145 -4.28 9.41 -16.40
CA PHE A 145 -4.75 10.77 -16.70
C PHE A 145 -3.88 11.51 -17.73
N LYS A 146 -2.59 11.17 -17.88
CA LYS A 146 -1.73 11.69 -18.96
C LYS A 146 -2.16 11.20 -20.35
N LYS A 147 -2.83 10.04 -20.44
CA LYS A 147 -3.41 9.54 -21.71
C LYS A 147 -4.69 10.26 -22.15
N ARG A 148 -5.24 11.20 -21.37
CA ARG A 148 -6.52 11.87 -21.62
C ARG A 148 -6.42 13.39 -21.86
N GLY A 149 -5.20 13.95 -21.93
CA GLY A 149 -4.95 15.33 -22.33
C GLY A 149 -4.22 15.36 -23.65
#